data_AF-A0A7U3YL10-F1
#
_entry.id   AF-A0A7U3YL10-F1
#
_cell.length_a   1.000
_cell.length_b   1.000
_cell.length_c   1.000
_cell.angle_alpha   90.00
_cell.angle_beta   90.00
_cell.angle_gamma   90.00
#
_symmetry.space_group_name_H-M   'P 1'
#
loop_
_entity.id
_entity.type
_entity.pdbx_description
1 polymer ?
#
loop_
_entity_poly.entity_id
_entity_poly.type
_entity_poly.pdbx_seq_one_letter_code
_entity_poly.pdbx_strand_id
1 'polypeptide(L)'
;MNGCANAGPTLLAAELIARVIAQLPLDPRGLHGLGHWARVLDNGLRLARITGADTRVVELFALFHDSRRLNENADPEHGPRGALLAEQLRGSDFSLADPPFALLLAACQLHTVAPTFDNVTVQTCFDADRLDLARTGRIVDPHRLCTEAAKDSRMIEWATRQSLEGIVPDNPLGQALRALPICGESR
;
A
#
# COMPACT_ATOMS: atom_id res chain seq x y z
N MET A 1 -9.82 28.61 0.97
CA MET A 1 -9.47 28.21 2.35
C MET A 1 -8.68 26.92 2.23
N ASN A 2 -7.35 27.01 2.27
CA ASN A 2 -6.47 25.86 2.12
C ASN A 2 -6.42 25.11 3.44
N GLY A 3 -7.18 24.01 3.54
CA GLY A 3 -7.03 23.05 4.61
C GLY A 3 -5.71 22.31 4.41
N CYS A 4 -4.66 22.77 5.07
CA CYS A 4 -3.46 21.97 5.24
C CYS A 4 -3.89 20.70 5.98
N ALA A 5 -3.90 19.56 5.28
CA ALA A 5 -4.03 18.26 5.92
C ALA A 5 -2.91 18.16 6.97
N ASN A 6 -3.28 18.21 8.25
CA ASN A 6 -2.36 17.93 9.34
C ASN A 6 -1.85 16.50 9.13
N ALA A 7 -0.60 16.38 8.68
CA ALA A 7 0.11 15.11 8.73
C ALA A 7 0.34 14.78 10.21
N GLY A 8 -0.62 14.08 10.80
CA GLY A 8 -0.44 13.45 12.11
C GLY A 8 0.73 12.45 12.05
N PRO A 9 1.20 11.97 13.22
CA PRO A 9 2.21 10.92 13.25
C PRO A 9 1.74 9.71 12.45
N THR A 10 2.67 9.10 11.71
CA THR A 10 2.40 7.89 10.91
C THR A 10 1.83 6.78 11.79
N LEU A 11 0.90 6.00 11.25
CA LEU A 11 0.36 4.81 11.92
C LEU A 11 1.27 3.57 11.76
N LEU A 12 2.33 3.68 10.96
CA LEU A 12 3.26 2.58 10.67
C LEU A 12 4.37 2.48 11.71
N ALA A 13 3.98 2.18 12.96
CA ALA A 13 4.93 1.87 14.02
C ALA A 13 5.79 0.64 13.64
N ALA A 14 7.06 0.65 14.04
CA ALA A 14 8.01 -0.40 13.71
C ALA A 14 7.54 -1.78 14.21
N GLU A 15 6.91 -1.82 15.38
CA GLU A 15 6.35 -3.01 16.01
C GLU A 15 5.20 -3.59 15.19
N LEU A 16 4.30 -2.73 14.67
CA LEU A 16 3.20 -3.15 13.81
C LEU A 16 3.74 -3.75 12.51
N ILE A 17 4.69 -3.06 11.86
CA ILE A 17 5.31 -3.55 10.62
C ILE A 17 5.98 -4.91 10.87
N ALA A 18 6.78 -5.02 11.93
CA ALA A 18 7.45 -6.27 12.29
C ALA A 18 6.44 -7.41 12.56
N ARG A 19 5.32 -7.12 13.23
CA ARG A 19 4.27 -8.11 13.50
C ARG A 19 3.56 -8.58 12.23
N VAL A 20 3.36 -7.71 11.24
CA VAL A 20 2.82 -8.09 9.94
C VAL A 20 3.83 -8.91 9.14
N ILE A 21 5.10 -8.47 9.08
CA ILE A 21 6.18 -9.19 8.39
C ILE A 21 6.37 -10.59 8.94
N ALA A 22 6.34 -10.77 10.27
CA ALA A 22 6.51 -12.07 10.92
C ALA A 22 5.43 -13.10 10.52
N GLN A 23 4.32 -12.65 9.94
CA GLN A 23 3.23 -13.49 9.48
C GLN A 23 3.23 -13.70 7.96
N LEU A 24 4.19 -13.11 7.23
CA LEU A 24 4.27 -13.22 5.78
C LEU A 24 4.45 -14.69 5.34
N PRO A 25 3.59 -15.20 4.44
CA PRO A 25 3.77 -16.52 3.86
C PRO A 25 4.90 -16.57 2.81
N LEU A 26 5.28 -15.41 2.27
CA LEU A 26 6.24 -15.25 1.17
C LEU A 26 7.48 -14.50 1.63
N ASP A 27 8.53 -14.53 0.81
CA ASP A 27 9.73 -13.73 1.06
C ASP A 27 9.36 -12.24 1.08
N PRO A 28 9.61 -11.51 2.18
CA PRO A 28 9.38 -10.06 2.24
C PRO A 28 10.17 -9.25 1.20
N ARG A 29 11.17 -9.84 0.55
CA ARG A 29 11.94 -9.24 -0.56
C ARG A 29 11.39 -9.58 -1.94
N GLY A 30 10.33 -10.39 -2.02
CA GLY A 30 9.70 -10.84 -3.26
C GLY A 30 9.02 -9.72 -4.06
N LEU A 31 8.46 -10.10 -5.20
CA LEU A 31 7.83 -9.19 -6.17
C LEU A 31 6.63 -8.42 -5.58
N HIS A 32 5.90 -9.05 -4.65
CA HIS A 32 4.80 -8.46 -3.89
C HIS A 32 5.18 -8.16 -2.42
N GLY A 33 6.48 -8.05 -2.13
CA GLY A 33 7.01 -7.79 -0.79
C GLY A 33 7.15 -6.31 -0.44
N LEU A 34 7.97 -6.02 0.57
CA LEU A 34 8.11 -4.69 1.18
C LEU A 34 8.57 -3.60 0.19
N GLY A 35 9.34 -3.95 -0.84
CA GLY A 35 9.75 -2.99 -1.87
C GLY A 35 8.54 -2.45 -2.64
N HIS A 36 7.60 -3.32 -2.98
CA HIS A 36 6.30 -2.94 -3.56
C HIS A 36 5.49 -2.11 -2.57
N TRP A 37 5.32 -2.59 -1.33
CA TRP A 37 4.50 -1.88 -0.33
C TRP A 37 5.04 -0.48 -0.04
N ALA A 38 6.37 -0.32 -0.01
CA ALA A 38 7.01 0.98 0.14
C ALA A 38 6.71 1.93 -1.02
N ARG A 39 6.66 1.44 -2.27
CA ARG A 39 6.25 2.26 -3.42
C ARG A 39 4.75 2.56 -3.42
N VAL A 40 3.89 1.62 -3.04
CA VAL A 40 2.45 1.88 -2.83
C VAL A 40 2.25 3.00 -1.81
N LEU A 41 3.00 2.98 -0.71
CA LEU A 41 2.97 4.05 0.28
C LEU A 41 3.40 5.40 -0.31
N ASP A 42 4.52 5.46 -1.04
CA ASP A 42 4.99 6.72 -1.63
C ASP A 42 4.02 7.25 -2.70
N ASN A 43 3.47 6.38 -3.55
CA ASN A 43 2.45 6.71 -4.54
C ASN A 43 1.21 7.29 -3.86
N GLY A 44 0.67 6.58 -2.87
CA GLY A 44 -0.55 6.97 -2.17
C GLY A 44 -0.41 8.29 -1.41
N LEU A 45 0.72 8.51 -0.73
CA LEU A 45 0.97 9.77 -0.01
C LEU A 45 1.15 10.96 -0.96
N ARG A 46 1.72 10.75 -2.15
CA ARG A 46 1.79 11.79 -3.20
C ARG A 46 0.40 12.15 -3.72
N LEU A 47 -0.41 11.14 -4.04
CA LEU A 47 -1.79 11.33 -4.48
C LEU A 47 -2.64 12.02 -3.41
N ALA A 48 -2.54 11.59 -2.14
CA ALA A 48 -3.33 12.14 -1.04
C ALA A 48 -3.14 13.65 -0.85
N ARG A 49 -1.95 14.20 -1.14
CA ARG A 49 -1.70 15.66 -1.12
C ARG A 49 -2.54 16.43 -2.14
N ILE A 50 -2.96 15.77 -3.21
CA ILE A 50 -3.73 16.36 -4.32
C ILE A 50 -5.21 16.02 -4.17
N THR A 51 -5.52 14.77 -3.81
CA THR A 51 -6.89 14.25 -3.75
C THR A 51 -7.60 14.55 -2.43
N GLY A 52 -6.86 14.87 -1.37
CA GLY A 52 -7.40 15.01 -0.02
C GLY A 52 -7.76 13.68 0.66
N ALA A 53 -7.27 12.56 0.13
CA ALA A 53 -7.46 11.24 0.73
C ALA A 53 -6.93 11.17 2.16
N ASP A 54 -7.58 10.36 3.01
CA ASP A 54 -7.14 10.13 4.37
C ASP A 54 -5.82 9.35 4.39
N THR A 55 -4.72 10.02 4.75
CA THR A 55 -3.38 9.44 4.73
C THR A 55 -3.25 8.26 5.69
N ARG A 56 -4.05 8.19 6.76
CA ARG A 56 -4.04 7.07 7.72
C ARG A 56 -4.52 5.77 7.07
N VAL A 57 -5.53 5.88 6.20
CA VAL A 57 -6.05 4.73 5.43
C VAL A 57 -5.04 4.32 4.36
N VAL A 58 -4.42 5.29 3.68
CA VAL A 58 -3.37 5.04 2.68
C VAL A 58 -2.18 4.29 3.30
N GLU A 59 -1.72 4.74 4.46
CA GLU A 59 -0.62 4.10 5.19
C GLU A 59 -0.91 2.64 5.52
N LEU A 60 -2.05 2.38 6.17
CA LEU A 60 -2.42 1.03 6.58
C LEU A 60 -2.75 0.14 5.36
N PHE A 61 -3.33 0.70 4.29
CA PHE A 61 -3.57 -0.03 3.04
C PHE A 61 -2.24 -0.54 2.45
N ALA A 62 -1.22 0.32 2.37
CA ALA A 62 0.09 -0.06 1.86
C ALA A 62 0.70 -1.22 2.65
N LEU A 63 0.52 -1.26 3.98
CA LEU A 63 0.97 -2.36 4.83
C LEU A 63 0.16 -3.65 4.64
N PHE A 64 -1.17 -3.56 4.51
CA PHE A 64 -2.05 -4.74 4.61
C PHE A 64 -2.46 -5.38 3.28
N HIS A 65 -2.60 -4.62 2.19
CA HIS A 65 -3.25 -5.07 0.95
C HIS A 65 -2.69 -6.39 0.38
N ASP A 66 -1.37 -6.55 0.39
CA ASP A 66 -0.65 -7.73 -0.11
C ASP A 66 -0.06 -8.62 1.01
N SER A 67 -0.31 -8.28 2.28
CA SER A 67 0.31 -8.94 3.46
C SER A 67 -0.07 -10.40 3.68
N ARG A 68 -1.11 -10.87 2.99
CA ARG A 68 -1.64 -12.24 3.11
C ARG A 68 -1.69 -12.98 1.78
N ARG A 69 -0.77 -12.65 0.87
CA ARG A 69 -0.51 -13.45 -0.33
C ARG A 69 0.01 -14.84 0.03
N LEU A 70 -0.45 -15.86 -0.68
CA LEU A 70 -0.01 -17.26 -0.52
C LEU A 70 0.93 -17.73 -1.63
N ASN A 71 1.05 -16.97 -2.71
CA ASN A 71 1.96 -17.22 -3.82
C ASN A 71 2.27 -15.89 -4.54
N GLU A 72 3.23 -15.88 -5.47
CA GLU A 72 3.60 -14.69 -6.27
C GLU A 72 2.75 -14.52 -7.55
N ASN A 73 1.79 -15.42 -7.80
CA ASN A 73 0.95 -15.44 -9.00
C ASN A 73 -0.44 -14.85 -8.69
N ALA A 74 -1.48 -15.39 -9.35
CA ALA A 74 -2.87 -15.06 -9.08
C ALA A 74 -3.29 -15.57 -7.70
N ASP A 75 -3.79 -14.66 -6.88
CA ASP A 75 -4.29 -14.97 -5.55
C ASP A 75 -5.48 -14.06 -5.22
N PRO A 76 -6.67 -14.24 -5.82
CA PRO A 76 -7.78 -13.28 -5.71
C PRO A 76 -8.18 -12.90 -4.27
N GLU A 77 -7.91 -13.79 -3.31
CA GLU A 77 -8.31 -13.67 -1.91
C GLU A 77 -7.25 -12.98 -1.01
N HIS A 78 -6.12 -12.51 -1.56
CA HIS A 78 -5.09 -11.82 -0.76
C HIS A 78 -5.62 -10.55 -0.08
N GLY A 79 -6.37 -9.73 -0.82
CA GLY A 79 -6.99 -8.51 -0.31
C GLY A 79 -7.96 -8.75 0.85
N PRO A 80 -8.96 -9.64 0.70
CA PRO A 80 -9.83 -10.06 1.80
C PRO A 80 -9.09 -10.58 3.03
N ARG A 81 -8.04 -11.40 2.85
CA ARG A 81 -7.23 -11.88 3.99
C ARG A 81 -6.43 -10.74 4.64
N GLY A 82 -5.90 -9.80 3.86
CA GLY A 82 -5.23 -8.61 4.37
C GLY A 82 -6.16 -7.74 5.22
N ALA A 83 -7.41 -7.56 4.77
CA ALA A 83 -8.45 -6.85 5.53
C ALA A 83 -8.78 -7.55 6.86
N LEU A 84 -8.88 -8.89 6.84
CA LEU A 84 -9.09 -9.67 8.06
C LEU A 84 -7.91 -9.51 9.05
N LEU A 85 -6.66 -9.49 8.57
CA LEU A 85 -5.51 -9.23 9.42
C LEU A 85 -5.58 -7.81 10.04
N ALA A 86 -5.97 -6.80 9.25
CA ALA A 86 -6.13 -5.44 9.77
C ALA A 86 -7.19 -5.36 10.87
N GLU A 87 -8.30 -6.10 10.75
CA GLU A 87 -9.33 -6.23 11.79
C GLU A 87 -8.80 -6.88 13.07
N GLN A 88 -8.02 -7.94 12.95
CA GLN A 88 -7.43 -8.64 14.10
C GLN A 88 -6.43 -7.80 14.90
N LEU A 89 -5.74 -6.86 14.24
CA LEU A 89 -4.72 -6.01 14.87
C LEU A 89 -5.26 -4.63 15.29
N ARG A 90 -6.49 -4.28 14.91
CA ARG A 90 -7.13 -3.01 15.27
C ARG A 90 -7.44 -2.98 16.77
N GLY A 91 -7.11 -1.86 17.42
CA GLY A 91 -7.36 -1.62 18.84
C GLY A 91 -6.26 -2.15 19.76
N SER A 92 -5.41 -3.08 19.29
CA SER A 92 -4.24 -3.55 20.01
C SER A 92 -2.93 -2.94 19.49
N ASP A 93 -2.71 -2.98 18.17
CA ASP A 93 -1.43 -2.59 17.55
C ASP A 93 -1.51 -1.23 16.87
N PHE A 94 -2.71 -0.83 16.46
CA PHE A 94 -3.00 0.50 15.96
C PHE A 94 -4.44 0.90 16.28
N SER A 95 -4.71 2.20 16.28
CA SER A 95 -6.06 2.74 16.46
C SER A 95 -6.48 3.54 15.23
N LEU A 96 -7.66 3.23 14.72
CA LEU A 96 -8.32 3.96 13.64
C LEU A 96 -9.82 3.97 13.95
N ALA A 97 -10.48 5.11 13.80
CA ALA A 97 -11.93 5.24 14.05
C ALA A 97 -12.76 4.44 13.03
N ASP A 98 -14.02 4.15 13.37
CA ASP A 98 -14.86 3.26 12.54
C ASP A 98 -15.01 3.73 11.08
N PRO A 99 -15.31 5.02 10.79
CA PRO A 99 -15.48 5.44 9.40
C PRO A 99 -14.23 5.24 8.53
N PRO A 100 -13.02 5.72 8.89
CA PRO A 100 -11.82 5.45 8.09
C PRO A 100 -11.41 3.97 8.11
N PHE A 101 -11.70 3.23 9.18
CA PHE A 101 -11.41 1.79 9.21
C PHE A 101 -12.27 1.01 8.20
N ALA A 102 -13.55 1.35 8.03
CA ALA A 102 -14.38 0.76 6.98
C ALA A 102 -13.83 1.01 5.57
N LEU A 103 -13.23 2.19 5.34
CA LEU A 103 -12.55 2.49 4.06
C LEU A 103 -11.29 1.64 3.87
N LEU A 104 -10.50 1.40 4.93
CA LEU A 104 -9.35 0.49 4.87
C LEU A 104 -9.77 -0.93 4.48
N LEU A 105 -10.81 -1.47 5.13
CA LEU A 105 -11.33 -2.80 4.81
C LEU A 105 -11.79 -2.88 3.34
N ALA A 106 -12.57 -1.90 2.89
CA ALA A 106 -13.01 -1.83 1.51
C ALA A 106 -11.84 -1.73 0.52
N ALA A 107 -10.83 -0.90 0.83
CA ALA A 107 -9.65 -0.75 0.00
C ALA A 107 -8.90 -2.09 -0.15
N CYS A 108 -8.59 -2.76 0.95
CA CYS A 108 -7.91 -4.06 0.90
C CYS A 108 -8.76 -5.11 0.17
N GLN A 109 -10.05 -5.25 0.48
CA GLN A 109 -10.91 -6.28 -0.12
C GLN A 109 -11.10 -6.13 -1.63
N LEU A 110 -11.11 -4.89 -2.14
CA LEU A 110 -11.62 -4.61 -3.49
C LEU A 110 -10.55 -4.16 -4.50
N HIS A 111 -9.31 -3.88 -4.08
CA HIS A 111 -8.32 -3.21 -4.94
C HIS A 111 -8.00 -3.90 -6.27
N THR A 112 -8.12 -5.23 -6.33
CA THR A 112 -7.89 -6.01 -7.55
C THR A 112 -9.14 -6.32 -8.38
N VAL A 113 -10.34 -6.20 -7.80
CA VAL A 113 -11.61 -6.62 -8.43
C VAL A 113 -12.50 -5.45 -8.84
N ALA A 114 -12.53 -4.37 -8.07
CA ALA A 114 -13.40 -3.24 -8.34
C ALA A 114 -12.72 -2.26 -9.32
N PRO A 115 -13.41 -1.77 -10.36
CA PRO A 115 -12.82 -0.77 -11.26
C PRO A 115 -12.61 0.59 -10.55
N THR A 116 -13.53 0.96 -9.65
CA THR A 116 -13.51 2.20 -8.86
C THR A 116 -14.35 2.02 -7.58
N PHE A 117 -14.43 3.06 -6.75
CA PHE A 117 -15.21 3.10 -5.51
C PHE A 117 -15.80 4.50 -5.25
N ASP A 118 -16.92 4.62 -4.54
CA ASP A 118 -17.55 5.91 -4.21
C ASP A 118 -16.92 6.58 -2.97
N ASN A 119 -15.59 6.66 -2.96
CA ASN A 119 -14.81 7.39 -1.96
C ASN A 119 -13.39 7.64 -2.47
N VAL A 120 -12.95 8.90 -2.46
CA VAL A 120 -11.64 9.30 -3.00
C VAL A 120 -10.45 8.63 -2.26
N THR A 121 -10.61 8.27 -0.99
CA THR A 121 -9.57 7.59 -0.23
C THR A 121 -9.34 6.18 -0.74
N VAL A 122 -10.43 5.42 -0.95
CA VAL A 122 -10.35 4.05 -1.51
C VAL A 122 -9.83 4.08 -2.94
N GLN A 123 -10.30 5.04 -3.75
CA GLN A 123 -9.77 5.27 -5.10
C GLN A 123 -8.25 5.55 -5.08
N THR A 124 -7.79 6.38 -4.14
CA THR A 124 -6.36 6.69 -3.99
C THR A 124 -5.55 5.45 -3.62
N CYS A 125 -6.07 4.58 -2.75
CA CYS A 125 -5.45 3.29 -2.45
C CYS A 125 -5.34 2.39 -3.69
N PHE A 126 -6.41 2.28 -4.48
CA PHE A 126 -6.39 1.50 -5.73
C PHE A 126 -5.35 2.05 -6.72
N ASP A 127 -5.33 3.36 -6.89
CA ASP A 127 -4.39 4.04 -7.79
C ASP A 127 -2.94 3.82 -7.32
N ALA A 128 -2.69 3.91 -6.03
CA ALA A 128 -1.35 3.74 -5.45
C ALA A 128 -0.75 2.36 -5.77
N ASP A 129 -1.56 1.29 -5.68
CA ASP A 129 -1.17 -0.07 -6.08
C ASP A 129 -1.01 -0.20 -7.60
N ARG A 130 -2.02 0.25 -8.37
CA ARG A 130 -2.01 0.15 -9.85
C ARG A 130 -0.86 0.90 -10.50
N LEU A 131 -0.41 2.00 -9.92
CA LEU A 131 0.74 2.76 -10.39
C LEU A 131 2.08 2.01 -10.25
N ASP A 132 2.15 0.99 -9.40
CA ASP A 132 3.36 0.18 -9.22
C ASP A 132 3.38 -1.10 -10.09
N LEU A 133 2.46 -1.25 -11.05
CA LEU A 133 2.33 -2.47 -11.85
C LEU A 133 3.53 -2.77 -12.77
N ALA A 134 4.36 -1.79 -13.12
CA ALA A 134 5.43 -1.97 -14.10
C ALA A 134 6.49 -3.00 -13.66
N ARG A 135 6.72 -3.17 -12.34
CA ARG A 135 7.55 -4.24 -11.77
C ARG A 135 7.14 -5.65 -12.22
N THR A 136 5.87 -5.83 -12.57
CA THR A 136 5.29 -7.12 -13.01
C THR A 136 5.31 -7.28 -14.54
N GLY A 137 5.96 -6.36 -15.27
CA GLY A 137 5.96 -6.32 -16.74
C GLY A 137 4.67 -5.76 -17.34
N ARG A 138 3.81 -5.14 -16.54
CA ARG A 138 2.51 -4.60 -16.98
C ARG A 138 2.60 -3.09 -17.19
N ILE A 139 2.00 -2.62 -18.28
CA ILE A 139 1.87 -1.17 -18.54
C ILE A 139 0.73 -0.62 -17.68
N VAL A 140 0.96 0.53 -17.04
CA VAL A 140 -0.08 1.28 -16.33
C VAL A 140 -1.04 1.86 -17.37
N ASP A 141 -2.31 1.48 -17.28
CA ASP A 141 -3.38 1.98 -18.15
C ASP A 141 -4.14 3.11 -17.44
N PRO A 142 -4.09 4.36 -17.94
CA PRO A 142 -4.81 5.49 -17.34
C PRO A 142 -6.32 5.25 -17.21
N HIS A 143 -6.93 4.45 -18.09
CA HIS A 143 -8.37 4.15 -18.01
C HIS A 143 -8.74 3.22 -16.85
N ARG A 144 -7.74 2.58 -16.24
CA ARG A 144 -7.89 1.74 -15.05
C ARG A 144 -7.56 2.49 -13.75
N LEU A 145 -7.15 3.75 -13.83
CA LEU A 145 -6.95 4.61 -12.67
C LEU A 145 -8.24 5.36 -12.34
N CYS A 146 -8.47 5.62 -11.06
CA CYS A 146 -9.67 6.21 -10.53
C CYS A 146 -9.61 7.74 -10.57
N THR A 147 -8.58 8.32 -9.96
CA THR A 147 -8.48 9.77 -9.75
C THR A 147 -7.80 10.50 -10.91
N GLU A 148 -8.18 11.76 -11.16
CA GLU A 148 -7.50 12.59 -12.16
C GLU A 148 -6.03 12.82 -11.82
N ALA A 149 -5.69 12.88 -10.53
CA ALA A 149 -4.31 12.98 -10.07
C ALA A 149 -3.46 11.77 -10.46
N ALA A 150 -4.02 10.56 -10.39
CA ALA A 150 -3.33 9.35 -10.81
C ALA A 150 -3.23 9.23 -12.34
N LYS A 151 -4.22 9.75 -13.08
CA LYS A 151 -4.24 9.75 -14.55
C LYS A 151 -3.27 10.76 -15.19
N ASP A 152 -2.73 11.72 -14.43
CA ASP A 152 -1.73 12.66 -14.93
C ASP A 152 -0.51 11.89 -15.46
N SER A 153 -0.11 12.16 -16.71
CA SER A 153 0.97 11.42 -17.37
C SER A 153 2.29 11.51 -16.60
N ARG A 154 2.56 12.63 -15.93
CA ARG A 154 3.79 12.81 -15.12
C ARG A 154 3.75 11.93 -13.87
N MET A 155 2.58 11.71 -13.28
CA MET A 155 2.42 10.78 -12.15
C MET A 155 2.69 9.34 -12.60
N ILE A 156 2.12 8.95 -13.75
CA ILE A 156 2.31 7.61 -14.33
C ILE A 156 3.77 7.37 -14.70
N GLU A 157 4.40 8.30 -15.42
CA GLU A 157 5.81 8.22 -15.82
C GLU A 157 6.73 8.13 -14.61
N TRP A 158 6.48 8.97 -13.59
CA TRP A 158 7.25 8.93 -12.35
C TRP A 158 7.10 7.58 -11.65
N ALA A 159 5.87 7.10 -11.39
CA ALA A 159 5.66 5.84 -10.68
C ALA A 159 6.17 4.62 -11.45
N THR A 160 5.98 4.61 -12.77
CA THR A 160 6.48 3.57 -13.68
C THR A 160 8.00 3.44 -13.57
N ARG A 161 8.72 4.56 -13.57
CA ARG A 161 10.18 4.56 -13.42
C ARG A 161 10.61 3.98 -12.07
N GLN A 162 9.99 4.42 -10.97
CA GLN A 162 10.29 3.88 -9.63
C GLN A 162 10.06 2.37 -9.56
N SER A 163 8.98 1.91 -10.19
CA SER A 163 8.58 0.51 -10.25
C SER A 163 9.56 -0.35 -11.05
N LEU A 164 9.97 0.11 -12.23
CA LEU A 164 10.93 -0.58 -13.11
C LEU A 164 12.35 -0.61 -12.54
N GLU A 165 12.79 0.48 -11.93
CA GLU A 165 14.12 0.58 -11.30
C GLU A 165 14.19 -0.14 -9.95
N GLY A 166 13.06 -0.67 -9.45
CA GLY A 166 13.01 -1.38 -8.17
C GLY A 166 13.34 -0.47 -6.99
N ILE A 167 13.05 0.83 -7.10
CA ILE A 167 13.35 1.81 -6.06
C ILE A 167 12.66 1.39 -4.76
N VAL A 168 13.39 1.50 -3.65
CA VAL A 168 12.89 1.29 -2.29
C VAL A 168 12.87 2.64 -1.57
N PRO A 169 11.72 3.34 -1.53
CA PRO A 169 11.62 4.64 -0.89
C PRO A 169 12.12 4.66 0.56
N ASP A 170 12.57 5.82 1.04
CA ASP A 170 12.93 6.00 2.45
C ASP A 170 11.72 6.36 3.32
N ASN A 171 10.81 5.39 3.41
CA ASN A 171 9.64 5.42 4.27
C ASN A 171 9.65 4.20 5.22
N PRO A 172 8.75 4.11 6.21
CA PRO A 172 8.80 3.05 7.22
C PRO A 172 8.87 1.62 6.65
N LEU A 173 8.19 1.34 5.53
CA LEU A 173 8.20 0.02 4.88
C LEU A 173 9.53 -0.26 4.16
N GLY A 174 10.11 0.74 3.50
CA GLY A 174 11.44 0.62 2.90
C GLY A 174 12.56 0.51 3.92
N GLN A 175 12.42 1.18 5.06
CA GLN A 175 13.32 1.05 6.21
C GLN A 175 13.23 -0.36 6.82
N ALA A 176 12.02 -0.90 6.98
CA ALA A 176 11.83 -2.27 7.43
C ALA A 176 12.49 -3.28 6.48
N LEU A 177 12.38 -3.10 5.16
CA LEU A 177 13.08 -3.94 4.17
C LEU A 177 14.60 -3.91 4.36
N ARG A 178 15.18 -2.72 4.55
CA ARG A 178 16.63 -2.56 4.77
C ARG A 178 17.09 -3.14 6.11
N ALA A 179 16.21 -3.21 7.10
CA ALA A 179 16.50 -3.78 8.42
C ALA A 179 16.40 -5.31 8.47
N LEU A 180 15.88 -5.97 7.43
CA LEU A 180 15.80 -7.43 7.41
C LEU A 180 17.21 -8.06 7.38
N PRO A 181 17.47 -9.12 8.17
CA PRO A 181 18.77 -9.77 8.21
C PRO A 181 19.14 -10.34 6.83
N ILE A 182 20.41 -10.18 6.43
CA ILE A 182 20.92 -10.73 5.17
C ILE A 182 20.85 -12.26 5.28
N CYS A 183 20.29 -12.90 4.24
CA CYS A 183 20.18 -14.35 4.19
C CYS A 183 21.59 -14.97 4.30
N GLY A 184 21.91 -15.62 5.42
CA GLY A 184 23.23 -16.19 5.70
C GLY A 184 23.78 -15.96 7.11
N GLU A 185 23.23 -15.02 7.88
CA GLU A 185 23.57 -14.89 9.31
C GLU A 185 22.58 -15.69 10.17
N SER A 186 22.76 -17.00 10.20
CA SER A 186 22.21 -17.83 11.28
C SER A 186 22.95 -17.46 12.57
N ARG A 187 22.22 -16.98 13.59
CA ARG A 187 22.68 -17.09 14.98
C ARG A 187 22.49 -18.52 15.48
#